data_AF-A0A7Z1AVC3-F1
#
_entry.id   AF-A0A7Z1AVC3-F1
#
_cell.length_a   1.000
_cell.length_b   1.000
_cell.length_c   1.000
_cell.angle_alpha   90.00
_cell.angle_beta   90.00
_cell.angle_gamma   90.00
#
_symmetry.space_group_name_H-M   'P 1'
#
loop_
_entity.id
_entity.type
_entity.pdbx_description
1 polymer ?
#
loop_
_entity_poly.entity_id
_entity_poly.type
_entity_poly.pdbx_seq_one_letter_code
_entity_poly.pdbx_strand_id
1 'polypeptide(L)'
;MPLAGPTATSSVLVAAACLAALLDAWSSWFRHGVTADYVASAPGVGVADLTSASATGRTADALYVFAVIAAVVAVLVWLARVRANTRGQVPRRLPRTLAAGGWLATAAAGVALTLFHDLDATVDHLSQLARLDSALATAQCLAGAALVVVIRRTTNRITTETNQPGRTMRG
;
A
#
# COMPACT_ATOMS: atom_id res chain seq x y z
N MET A 1 -2.04 -27.26 -2.85
CA MET A 1 -2.24 -26.32 -3.98
C MET A 1 -1.00 -25.44 -4.13
N PRO A 2 -0.52 -25.12 -5.34
CA PRO A 2 0.70 -24.33 -5.52
C PRO A 2 0.56 -22.92 -4.93
N LEU A 3 1.60 -22.48 -4.20
CA LEU A 3 1.66 -21.17 -3.51
C LEU A 3 2.56 -20.14 -4.21
N ALA A 4 3.45 -20.57 -5.12
CA ALA A 4 4.46 -19.69 -5.72
C ALA A 4 3.85 -18.51 -6.50
N GLY A 5 2.84 -18.77 -7.35
CA GLY A 5 2.14 -17.72 -8.11
C GLY A 5 1.49 -16.66 -7.21
N PRO A 6 0.57 -17.01 -6.30
CA PRO A 6 -0.08 -16.06 -5.39
C PRO A 6 0.90 -15.25 -4.53
N THR A 7 2.05 -15.82 -4.17
CA THR A 7 3.10 -15.17 -3.37
C THR A 7 3.83 -14.08 -4.16
N ALA A 8 4.17 -14.37 -5.42
CA ALA A 8 4.79 -13.40 -6.30
C ALA A 8 3.81 -12.26 -6.62
N THR A 9 2.57 -12.59 -6.99
CA THR A 9 1.52 -11.60 -7.31
C THR A 9 1.23 -10.67 -6.13
N SER A 10 1.04 -11.21 -4.93
CA SER A 10 0.81 -10.37 -3.72
C SER A 10 2.01 -9.49 -3.39
N SER A 11 3.24 -9.99 -3.52
CA SER A 11 4.44 -9.18 -3.26
C SER A 11 4.59 -8.03 -4.24
N VAL A 12 4.37 -8.28 -5.54
CA VAL A 12 4.44 -7.27 -6.60
C VAL A 12 3.36 -6.22 -6.42
N LEU A 13 2.13 -6.63 -6.11
CA LEU A 13 1.03 -5.69 -5.94
C LEU A 13 1.16 -4.84 -4.66
N VAL A 14 1.70 -5.41 -3.57
CA VAL A 14 2.06 -4.61 -2.39
C VAL A 14 3.14 -3.58 -2.73
N ALA A 15 4.17 -3.97 -3.49
CA ALA A 15 5.20 -3.02 -3.94
C ALA A 15 4.62 -1.93 -4.87
N ALA A 16 3.70 -2.29 -5.78
CA ALA A 16 3.01 -1.32 -6.64
C ALA A 16 2.16 -0.34 -5.83
N ALA A 17 1.46 -0.80 -4.80
CA ALA A 17 0.70 0.06 -3.89
C ALA A 17 1.63 1.02 -3.10
N CYS A 18 2.81 0.56 -2.69
CA CYS A 18 3.82 1.42 -2.05
C CYS A 18 4.34 2.50 -3.00
N LEU A 19 4.62 2.15 -4.26
CA LEU A 19 5.03 3.13 -5.28
C LEU A 19 3.93 4.15 -5.55
N ALA A 20 2.68 3.70 -5.64
CA ALA A 20 1.55 4.59 -5.84
C ALA A 20 1.35 5.53 -4.63
N ALA A 21 1.58 5.07 -3.41
CA ALA A 21 1.54 5.91 -2.20
C ALA A 21 2.62 7.01 -2.22
N LEU A 22 3.82 6.69 -2.71
CA LEU A 22 4.90 7.67 -2.85
C LEU A 22 4.59 8.69 -3.96
N LEU A 23 4.00 8.25 -5.06
CA LEU A 23 3.53 9.13 -6.14
C LEU A 23 2.41 10.06 -5.67
N ASP A 24 1.50 9.55 -4.84
CA ASP A 24 0.43 10.33 -4.22
C ASP A 24 1.00 11.43 -3.32
N ALA A 25 1.91 11.07 -2.40
CA ALA A 25 2.60 12.04 -1.53
C ALA A 25 3.45 13.05 -2.32
N TRP A 26 4.09 12.63 -3.40
CA TRP A 26 4.80 13.55 -4.29
C TRP A 26 3.83 14.51 -4.98
N SER A 27 2.67 14.02 -5.44
CA SER A 27 1.65 14.85 -6.10
C SER A 27 1.09 15.92 -5.16
N SER A 28 0.99 15.66 -3.85
CA SER A 28 0.54 16.66 -2.87
C SER A 28 1.59 17.73 -2.62
N TRP A 29 2.88 17.37 -2.56
CA TRP A 29 3.97 18.36 -2.55
C TRP A 29 4.01 19.19 -3.84
N PHE A 30 3.79 18.58 -5.00
CA PHE A 30 3.72 19.30 -6.28
C PHE A 30 2.56 20.30 -6.29
N ARG A 31 1.36 19.89 -5.87
CA ARG A 31 0.20 20.77 -5.70
C ARG A 31 0.50 21.94 -4.75
N HIS A 32 1.12 21.66 -3.60
CA HIS A 32 1.52 22.70 -2.66
C HIS A 32 2.49 23.72 -3.26
N GLY A 33 3.52 23.25 -3.98
CA GLY A 33 4.51 24.12 -4.62
C GLY A 33 3.88 25.05 -5.66
N VAL A 34 3.07 24.51 -6.58
CA VAL A 34 2.40 25.32 -7.61
C VAL A 34 1.44 26.34 -7.00
N THR A 35 0.69 25.97 -5.95
CA THR A 35 -0.20 26.91 -5.25
C THR A 35 0.58 27.99 -4.51
N ALA A 36 1.70 27.65 -3.88
CA ALA A 36 2.55 28.62 -3.19
C ALA A 36 3.14 29.65 -4.19
N ASP A 37 3.64 29.19 -5.33
CA ASP A 37 4.19 30.06 -6.38
C ASP A 37 3.11 30.95 -7.01
N TYR A 38 1.89 30.43 -7.20
CA TYR A 38 0.75 31.20 -7.67
C TYR A 38 0.35 32.32 -6.69
N VAL A 39 0.26 32.01 -5.38
CA VAL A 39 -0.06 33.01 -4.34
C VAL A 39 1.04 34.06 -4.22
N ALA A 40 2.31 33.66 -4.39
CA ALA A 40 3.45 34.56 -4.43
C ALA A 40 3.53 35.41 -5.72
N SER A 41 2.61 35.22 -6.67
CA SER A 41 2.61 35.89 -7.99
C SER A 41 3.92 35.69 -8.75
N ALA A 42 4.48 34.48 -8.68
CA ALA A 42 5.72 34.14 -9.39
C ALA A 42 5.55 34.31 -10.91
N PRO A 43 6.54 34.90 -11.60
CA PRO A 43 6.45 35.12 -13.04
C PRO A 43 6.36 33.78 -13.80
N GLY A 44 5.34 33.66 -14.66
CA GLY A 44 5.12 32.47 -15.49
C GLY A 44 4.21 31.40 -14.87
N VAL A 45 3.72 31.58 -13.63
CA VAL A 45 2.78 30.67 -12.97
C VAL A 45 1.36 31.24 -13.05
N GLY A 46 0.44 30.48 -13.64
CA GLY A 46 -0.93 30.90 -13.87
C GLY A 46 -1.99 29.88 -13.44
N VAL A 47 -3.24 30.22 -13.71
CA VAL A 47 -4.41 29.35 -13.41
C VAL A 47 -4.34 28.01 -14.17
N ALA A 48 -3.70 28.00 -15.34
CA ALA A 48 -3.46 26.78 -16.11
C ALA A 48 -2.58 25.78 -15.33
N ASP A 49 -1.59 26.27 -14.57
CA ASP A 49 -0.70 25.43 -13.76
C ASP A 49 -1.42 24.84 -12.55
N LEU A 50 -2.31 25.60 -11.91
CA LEU A 50 -3.20 25.08 -10.86
C LEU A 50 -4.11 23.96 -11.40
N THR A 51 -4.63 24.15 -12.62
CA THR A 51 -5.49 23.18 -13.28
C THR A 51 -4.73 21.91 -13.65
N SER A 52 -3.50 22.04 -14.16
CA SER A 52 -2.65 20.88 -14.49
C SER A 52 -2.18 20.15 -13.22
N ALA A 53 -1.84 20.87 -12.16
CA ALA A 53 -1.49 20.30 -10.85
C ALA A 53 -2.66 19.53 -10.22
N SER A 54 -3.88 20.08 -10.27
CA SER A 54 -5.08 19.38 -9.77
C SER A 54 -5.44 18.15 -10.60
N ALA A 55 -5.26 18.19 -11.93
CA ALA A 55 -5.43 17.02 -12.78
C ALA A 55 -4.40 15.93 -12.47
N THR A 56 -3.14 16.32 -12.25
CA THR A 56 -2.04 15.42 -11.87
C THR A 56 -2.32 14.75 -10.52
N GLY A 57 -2.76 15.53 -9.52
CA GLY A 57 -3.22 15.01 -8.24
C GLY A 57 -4.32 13.97 -8.42
N ARG A 58 -5.42 14.31 -9.10
CA ARG A 58 -6.53 13.35 -9.35
C ARG A 58 -6.08 12.06 -10.04
N THR A 59 -5.13 12.13 -10.97
CA THR A 59 -4.58 10.92 -11.60
C THR A 59 -3.74 10.09 -10.65
N ALA A 60 -2.93 10.71 -9.79
CA ALA A 60 -2.13 10.02 -8.77
C ALA A 60 -3.03 9.37 -7.72
N ASP A 61 -4.00 10.13 -7.19
CA ASP A 61 -5.04 9.69 -6.24
C ASP A 61 -5.77 8.45 -6.80
N ALA A 62 -6.23 8.49 -8.05
CA ALA A 62 -6.91 7.36 -8.69
C ALA A 62 -6.00 6.12 -8.83
N LEU A 63 -4.76 6.30 -9.31
CA LEU A 63 -3.80 5.21 -9.43
C LEU A 63 -3.49 4.55 -8.09
N TYR A 64 -3.37 5.35 -7.03
CA TYR A 64 -3.19 4.85 -5.67
C TYR A 64 -4.36 3.96 -5.22
N VAL A 65 -5.60 4.44 -5.37
CA VAL A 65 -6.80 3.67 -5.01
C VAL A 65 -6.86 2.35 -5.79
N PHE A 66 -6.61 2.37 -7.12
CA PHE A 66 -6.58 1.16 -7.93
C PHE A 66 -5.49 0.17 -7.47
N ALA A 67 -4.29 0.67 -7.19
CA ALA A 67 -3.17 -0.16 -6.74
C ALA A 67 -3.47 -0.82 -5.38
N VAL A 68 -4.07 -0.07 -4.44
CA VAL A 68 -4.50 -0.58 -3.14
C VAL A 68 -5.55 -1.68 -3.30
N ILE A 69 -6.60 -1.45 -4.10
CA ILE A 69 -7.64 -2.46 -4.33
C ILE A 69 -7.04 -3.75 -4.89
N ALA A 70 -6.20 -3.66 -5.91
CA ALA A 70 -5.54 -4.82 -6.50
C ALA A 70 -4.67 -5.58 -5.49
N ALA A 71 -3.90 -4.85 -4.67
CA ALA A 71 -3.06 -5.42 -3.63
C ALA A 71 -3.87 -6.09 -2.51
N VAL A 72 -4.98 -5.49 -2.07
CA VAL A 72 -5.91 -6.08 -1.09
C VAL A 72 -6.44 -7.42 -1.61
N VAL A 73 -6.94 -7.46 -2.85
CA VAL A 73 -7.44 -8.69 -3.47
C VAL A 73 -6.36 -9.78 -3.49
N ALA A 74 -5.13 -9.43 -3.91
CA ALA A 74 -4.03 -10.39 -3.97
C ALA A 74 -3.61 -10.92 -2.59
N VAL A 75 -3.58 -10.07 -1.57
CA VAL A 75 -3.29 -10.47 -0.18
C VAL A 75 -4.38 -11.38 0.36
N LEU A 76 -5.66 -11.09 0.08
CA LEU A 76 -6.78 -11.95 0.47
C LEU A 76 -6.72 -13.33 -0.22
N VAL A 77 -6.40 -13.37 -1.52
CA VAL A 77 -6.18 -14.61 -2.26
C VAL A 77 -5.02 -15.40 -1.64
N TRP A 78 -3.90 -14.74 -1.33
CA TRP A 78 -2.77 -15.38 -0.66
C TRP A 78 -3.17 -15.95 0.71
N LEU A 79 -3.89 -15.19 1.54
CA LEU A 79 -4.39 -15.65 2.83
C LEU A 79 -5.31 -16.87 2.69
N ALA A 80 -6.22 -16.87 1.70
CA ALA A 80 -7.11 -18.01 1.43
C ALA A 80 -6.31 -19.27 1.03
N ARG A 81 -5.28 -19.12 0.19
CA ARG A 81 -4.40 -20.24 -0.22
C ARG A 81 -3.55 -20.74 0.94
N VAL A 82 -3.03 -19.86 1.78
CA VAL A 82 -2.31 -20.26 3.00
C VAL A 82 -3.23 -21.05 3.92
N ARG A 83 -4.44 -20.55 4.18
CA ARG A 83 -5.45 -21.26 5.01
C ARG A 83 -5.74 -22.67 4.48
N ALA A 84 -5.90 -22.82 3.17
CA ALA A 84 -6.14 -24.11 2.54
C ALA A 84 -4.98 -25.10 2.72
N ASN A 85 -3.72 -24.64 2.62
CA ASN A 85 -2.54 -25.49 2.77
C ASN A 85 -2.15 -25.76 4.24
N THR A 86 -2.70 -25.03 5.21
CA THR A 86 -2.42 -25.22 6.65
C THR A 86 -3.52 -25.95 7.42
N ARG A 87 -4.56 -26.47 6.75
CA ARG A 87 -5.62 -27.25 7.40
C ARG A 87 -5.00 -28.50 8.05
N GLY A 88 -4.85 -28.49 9.39
CA GLY A 88 -4.30 -29.60 10.18
C GLY A 88 -3.05 -29.28 11.03
N GLN A 89 -2.45 -28.08 10.90
CA GLN A 89 -1.27 -27.70 11.68
C GLN A 89 -1.58 -26.70 12.82
N VAL A 90 -0.96 -26.89 13.98
CA VAL A 90 -1.16 -26.09 15.21
C VAL A 90 -0.91 -24.59 14.94
N PRO A 91 -1.80 -23.68 15.39
CA PRO A 91 -1.89 -22.34 14.85
C PRO A 91 -0.91 -21.36 15.51
N ARG A 92 0.27 -21.15 14.92
CA ARG A 92 1.02 -19.88 15.13
C ARG A 92 0.44 -18.80 14.20
N ARG A 93 -0.79 -18.36 14.50
CA ARG A 93 -1.58 -17.41 13.66
C ARG A 93 -1.18 -15.94 13.84
N LEU A 94 -0.66 -15.57 15.01
CA LEU A 94 -0.46 -14.16 15.42
C LEU A 94 0.34 -13.29 14.43
N PRO A 95 1.54 -13.68 13.96
CA PRO A 95 2.39 -12.76 13.20
C PRO A 95 1.86 -12.48 11.78
N ARG A 96 1.08 -13.41 11.20
CA ARG A 96 0.55 -13.28 9.84
C ARG A 96 -0.65 -12.33 9.78
N THR A 97 -1.56 -12.46 10.74
CA THR A 97 -2.74 -11.62 10.83
C THR A 97 -2.40 -10.20 11.25
N LEU A 98 -1.40 -10.03 12.13
CA LEU A 98 -0.92 -8.70 12.53
C LEU A 98 -0.24 -7.97 11.37
N ALA A 99 0.62 -8.63 10.59
CA ALA A 99 1.27 -7.98 9.44
C ALA A 99 0.27 -7.60 8.34
N ALA A 100 -0.66 -8.50 8.00
CA ALA A 100 -1.69 -8.20 7.01
C ALA A 100 -2.67 -7.14 7.51
N GLY A 101 -3.10 -7.22 8.78
CA GLY A 101 -3.99 -6.23 9.39
C GLY A 101 -3.35 -4.85 9.51
N GLY A 102 -2.07 -4.77 9.90
CA GLY A 102 -1.33 -3.53 9.99
C GLY A 102 -1.17 -2.82 8.65
N TRP A 103 -0.86 -3.58 7.58
CA TRP A 103 -0.79 -3.01 6.24
C TRP A 103 -2.17 -2.62 5.68
N LEU A 104 -3.22 -3.39 5.96
CA LEU A 104 -4.59 -3.01 5.57
C LEU A 104 -5.06 -1.75 6.28
N ALA A 105 -4.70 -1.56 7.56
CA ALA A 105 -5.03 -0.35 8.31
C ALA A 105 -4.36 0.90 7.72
N THR A 106 -3.08 0.82 7.35
CA THR A 106 -2.39 1.94 6.69
C THR A 106 -2.95 2.22 5.31
N ALA A 107 -3.25 1.19 4.51
CA ALA A 107 -3.90 1.34 3.21
C ALA A 107 -5.31 1.97 3.31
N ALA A 108 -6.10 1.57 4.30
CA ALA A 108 -7.42 2.15 4.55
C ALA A 108 -7.34 3.62 4.98
N ALA A 109 -6.38 3.96 5.84
CA ALA A 109 -6.14 5.34 6.26
C ALA A 109 -5.71 6.22 5.08
N GLY A 110 -4.87 5.70 4.17
CA GLY A 110 -4.48 6.43 2.96
C GLY A 110 -5.65 6.66 2.02
N VAL A 111 -6.43 5.62 1.72
CA VAL A 111 -7.65 5.77 0.89
C VAL A 111 -8.64 6.75 1.52
N ALA A 112 -8.80 6.75 2.84
CA ALA A 112 -9.64 7.73 3.51
C ALA A 112 -9.10 9.16 3.32
N LEU A 113 -7.79 9.36 3.49
CA LEU A 113 -7.16 10.66 3.27
C LEU A 113 -7.35 11.16 1.82
N THR A 114 -7.24 10.25 0.84
CA THR A 114 -7.49 10.51 -0.59
C THR A 114 -8.97 10.73 -0.95
N LEU A 115 -9.93 10.38 -0.09
CA LEU A 115 -11.37 10.51 -0.40
C LEU A 115 -12.05 11.66 0.34
N PHE A 116 -11.47 12.14 1.45
CA PHE A 116 -12.09 13.12 2.35
C PHE A 116 -11.37 14.48 2.35
N HIS A 117 -10.46 14.76 1.42
CA HIS A 117 -9.80 16.05 1.29
C HIS A 117 -10.69 17.05 0.52
N ASP A 118 -11.49 17.81 1.27
CA ASP A 118 -12.40 18.84 0.73
C ASP A 118 -11.66 20.12 0.25
N LEU A 119 -12.26 20.76 -0.75
CA LEU A 119 -11.66 21.66 -1.75
C LEU A 119 -11.36 23.12 -1.32
N ASP A 120 -11.34 23.46 -0.03
CA ASP A 120 -11.06 24.82 0.46
C ASP A 120 -9.71 24.92 1.18
N ALA A 121 -8.63 24.60 0.46
CA ALA A 121 -7.30 24.49 1.04
C ALA A 121 -6.50 25.80 0.91
N THR A 122 -6.27 26.46 2.05
CA THR A 122 -5.18 27.45 2.17
C THR A 122 -3.82 26.79 1.93
N VAL A 123 -2.79 27.58 1.58
CA VAL A 123 -1.42 27.08 1.34
C VAL A 123 -0.89 26.26 2.53
N ASP A 124 -1.19 26.71 3.75
CA ASP A 124 -0.84 26.00 4.98
C ASP A 124 -1.52 24.64 5.11
N HIS A 125 -2.80 24.55 4.73
CA HIS A 125 -3.55 23.28 4.74
C HIS A 125 -2.97 22.26 3.75
N LEU A 126 -2.57 22.71 2.56
CA LEU A 126 -1.89 21.85 1.57
C LEU A 126 -0.55 21.32 2.09
N SER A 127 0.22 22.13 2.83
CA SER A 127 1.48 21.70 3.43
C SER A 127 1.27 20.62 4.50
N GLN A 128 0.18 20.73 5.27
CA GLN A 128 -0.18 19.74 6.29
C GLN A 128 -0.60 18.42 5.64
N LEU A 129 -1.41 18.47 4.59
CA LEU A 129 -1.80 17.29 3.82
C LEU A 129 -0.59 16.58 3.22
N ALA A 130 0.32 17.30 2.58
CA ALA A 130 1.52 16.70 1.99
C ALA A 130 2.43 16.01 3.03
N ARG A 131 2.51 16.55 4.25
CA ARG A 131 3.21 15.91 5.38
C ARG A 131 2.50 14.65 5.85
N LEU A 132 1.17 14.68 5.96
CA LEU A 132 0.37 13.52 6.34
C LEU A 132 0.48 12.41 5.30
N ASP A 133 0.39 12.72 4.01
CA ASP A 133 0.59 11.77 2.91
C ASP A 133 1.98 11.14 2.97
N SER A 134 3.01 11.94 3.22
CA SER A 134 4.39 11.45 3.34
C SER A 134 4.56 10.50 4.55
N ALA A 135 3.99 10.84 5.70
CA ALA A 135 4.01 10.00 6.89
C ALA A 135 3.23 8.69 6.68
N LEU A 136 2.12 8.76 5.96
CA LEU A 136 1.27 7.61 5.71
C LEU A 136 1.88 6.70 4.64
N ALA A 137 2.43 7.26 3.56
CA ALA A 137 3.16 6.52 2.53
C ALA A 137 4.36 5.78 3.13
N THR A 138 5.13 6.43 4.02
CA THR A 138 6.24 5.76 4.72
C THR A 138 5.77 4.64 5.62
N ALA A 139 4.71 4.86 6.42
CA ALA A 139 4.12 3.82 7.24
C ALA A 139 3.57 2.64 6.41
N GLN A 140 2.92 2.91 5.28
CA GLN A 140 2.41 1.90 4.36
C GLN A 140 3.55 1.11 3.71
N CYS A 141 4.65 1.77 3.32
CA CYS A 141 5.84 1.12 2.78
C CYS A 141 6.50 0.18 3.80
N LEU A 142 6.66 0.64 5.05
CA LEU A 142 7.24 -0.16 6.13
C LEU A 142 6.37 -1.38 6.47
N ALA A 143 5.06 -1.16 6.60
CA ALA A 143 4.10 -2.25 6.80
C ALA A 143 4.08 -3.23 5.61
N GLY A 144 4.22 -2.71 4.39
CA GLY A 144 4.24 -3.51 3.15
C GLY A 144 5.49 -4.38 3.08
N ALA A 145 6.66 -3.84 3.40
CA ALA A 145 7.90 -4.59 3.48
C ALA A 145 7.81 -5.72 4.53
N ALA A 146 7.28 -5.41 5.72
CA ALA A 146 7.05 -6.41 6.75
C ALA A 146 6.09 -7.52 6.27
N LEU A 147 5.00 -7.14 5.60
CA LEU A 147 4.04 -8.08 5.02
C LEU A 147 4.69 -8.98 3.95
N VAL A 148 5.49 -8.43 3.04
CA VAL A 148 6.23 -9.21 2.02
C VAL A 148 7.18 -10.21 2.67
N VAL A 149 7.90 -9.81 3.71
CA VAL A 149 8.78 -10.73 4.48
C VAL A 149 7.96 -11.87 5.08
N VAL A 150 6.80 -11.57 5.67
CA VAL A 150 5.90 -12.59 6.24
C VAL A 150 5.33 -13.51 5.16
N ILE A 151 4.95 -12.97 4.00
CA ILE A 151 4.46 -13.71 2.84
C ILE A 151 5.51 -14.72 2.38
N ARG A 152 6.75 -14.26 2.17
CA ARG A 152 7.88 -15.12 1.74
C ARG A 152 8.22 -16.18 2.78
N ARG A 153 8.39 -15.79 4.06
CA ARG A 153 8.72 -16.73 5.14
C ARG A 153 7.65 -17.82 5.30
N THR A 154 6.38 -17.43 5.22
CA THR A 154 5.25 -18.37 5.32
C THR A 154 5.22 -19.34 4.15
N THR A 155 5.44 -18.84 2.94
CA THR A 155 5.43 -19.67 1.73
C THR A 155 6.58 -20.67 1.74
N ASN A 156 7.81 -20.22 2.02
CA ASN A 156 8.99 -21.07 2.11
C ASN A 156 8.81 -22.19 3.14
N ARG A 157 8.24 -21.86 4.31
CA ARG A 157 7.98 -22.84 5.36
C ARG A 157 7.01 -23.93 4.91
N ILE A 158 5.90 -23.57 4.26
CA ILE A 158 4.91 -24.53 3.78
C ILE A 158 5.52 -25.43 2.69
N THR A 159 6.32 -24.87 1.79
CA THR A 159 7.01 -25.65 0.75
C THR A 159 8.05 -26.61 1.34
N THR A 160 8.77 -26.23 2.40
CA THR A 160 9.73 -27.14 3.04
C THR A 160 9.06 -28.27 3.80
N GLU A 161 7.94 -28.00 4.49
CA GLU A 161 7.20 -29.02 5.25
C GLU A 161 6.50 -30.04 4.33
N THR A 162 6.06 -29.60 3.14
CA THR A 162 5.47 -30.50 2.13
C THR A 162 6.48 -31.37 1.39
N ASN A 163 7.75 -30.94 1.30
CA ASN A 163 8.83 -31.68 0.63
C ASN A 163 9.65 -32.60 1.56
N GLN A 164 9.30 -32.75 2.86
CA GLN A 164 9.93 -33.75 3.73
C GLN A 164 9.08 -35.03 3.82
N PRO A 165 9.43 -36.12 3.09
CA PRO A 165 8.64 -37.35 3.01
C PRO A 165 8.64 -38.23 4.28
N GLY A 166 9.12 -37.76 5.44
CA GLY A 166 9.39 -38.62 6.61
C GLY A 166 8.77 -38.20 7.95
N ARG A 167 7.98 -37.12 8.02
CA ARG A 167 7.53 -36.56 9.31
C ARG A 167 6.07 -36.83 9.69
N THR A 168 5.40 -37.74 8.99
CA THR A 168 4.02 -38.19 9.29
C THR A 168 3.94 -39.50 10.09
N MET A 169 5.07 -40.09 10.52
CA MET A 169 5.08 -41.37 11.26
C MET A 169 5.66 -41.32 12.68
N ARG A 170 5.68 -40.16 13.36
CA ARG A 170 5.93 -40.13 14.81
C ARG A 170 5.15 -39.02 15.50
N GLY A 171 4.17 -39.43 16.32
CA GLY A 171 3.43 -38.58 17.24
C GLY A 171 1.98 -39.01 17.33
#